data_AF-A0A2Z6RRB7-F1
#
_entry.id   AF-A0A2Z6RRB7-F1
#
_cell.length_a   1.000
_cell.length_b   1.000
_cell.length_c   1.000
_cell.angle_alpha   90.00
_cell.angle_beta   90.00
_cell.angle_gamma   90.00
#
_symmetry.space_group_name_H-M   'P 1'
#
loop_
_entity.id
_entity.type
_entity.pdbx_description
1 polymer ?
#
loop_
_entity_poly.entity_id
_entity_poly.type
_entity_poly.pdbx_seq_one_letter_code
_entity_poly.pdbx_strand_id
1 'polypeptide(L)'
;MDFMTRSKEDIRRLPDSLVKRAYQGLLNHSKNPVPLELITGKSDRIESYLRHKLEPKCNVSPALPIIHVVDSGSQTNDTTWPEALKHDYEEENNRQVMNELKVLSQHLVDYNKRTFGKFMKDIEKDYKEQISINKKLRCKNEDLKMQLLEAEKELASMKSNSDH
;
A
#
# COMPACT_ATOMS: atom_id res chain seq x y z
N MET A 1 31.50 23.37 1.19
CA MET A 1 31.18 22.70 -0.10
C MET A 1 30.15 21.65 0.25
N ASP A 2 28.88 21.91 -0.08
CA ASP A 2 27.78 21.15 0.50
C ASP A 2 27.71 19.73 -0.04
N PHE A 3 27.27 18.81 0.81
CA PHE A 3 27.13 17.39 0.51
C PHE A 3 26.24 17.13 -0.72
N MET A 4 25.31 18.05 -1.00
CA MET A 4 24.44 18.08 -2.18
C MET A 4 25.18 18.27 -3.51
N THR A 5 26.30 19.00 -3.53
CA THR A 5 27.13 19.14 -4.73
C THR A 5 27.99 17.91 -4.99
N ARG A 6 28.39 17.18 -3.93
CA ARG A 6 29.25 15.99 -4.08
C ARG A 6 28.49 14.78 -4.63
N SER A 7 27.24 14.57 -4.19
CA SER A 7 26.43 13.43 -4.65
C SER A 7 26.02 13.48 -6.12
N LYS A 8 25.87 14.69 -6.69
CA LYS A 8 25.57 14.86 -8.12
C LYS A 8 26.77 14.53 -9.01
N GLU A 9 27.98 14.81 -8.54
CA GLU A 9 29.22 14.52 -9.25
C GLU A 9 29.53 13.01 -9.29
N ASP A 10 29.20 12.29 -8.22
CA ASP A 10 29.48 10.85 -8.09
C ASP A 10 28.55 9.98 -8.96
N ILE A 11 27.29 10.40 -9.17
CA ILE A 11 26.37 9.73 -10.11
C ILE A 11 26.84 9.87 -11.57
N ARG A 12 27.50 10.99 -11.92
CA ARG A 12 28.06 11.22 -13.25
C ARG A 12 29.33 10.41 -13.54
N ARG A 13 29.96 9.82 -12.51
CA ARG A 13 31.17 8.99 -12.63
C ARG A 13 30.88 7.48 -12.71
N LEU A 14 29.61 7.08 -12.66
CA LEU A 14 29.25 5.68 -12.84
C LEU A 14 29.42 5.27 -14.31
N PRO A 15 30.02 4.10 -14.60
CA PRO A 15 30.08 3.57 -15.96
C PRO A 15 28.68 3.48 -16.58
N ASP A 16 28.53 3.96 -17.83
CA ASP A 16 27.25 3.95 -18.55
C ASP A 16 26.59 2.57 -18.62
N SER A 17 27.41 1.51 -18.62
CA SER A 17 26.95 0.12 -18.61
C SER A 17 26.21 -0.26 -17.33
N LEU A 18 26.64 0.27 -16.17
CA LEU A 18 25.99 0.05 -14.88
C LEU A 18 24.71 0.87 -14.76
N VAL A 19 24.73 2.12 -15.22
CA VAL A 19 23.54 2.98 -15.24
C VAL A 19 22.46 2.35 -16.12
N LYS A 20 22.81 1.91 -17.34
CA LYS A 20 21.87 1.23 -18.26
C LYS A 20 21.31 -0.07 -17.69
N ARG A 21 22.16 -0.90 -17.06
CA ARG A 21 21.75 -2.17 -16.45
C ARG A 21 20.78 -1.97 -15.29
N ALA A 22 21.06 -1.00 -14.41
CA ALA A 22 20.16 -0.66 -13.31
C ALA A 22 18.81 -0.14 -13.83
N TYR A 23 18.82 0.67 -14.89
CA TYR A 23 17.61 1.20 -15.51
C TYR A 23 16.76 0.11 -16.17
N GLN A 24 17.38 -0.81 -16.92
CA GLN A 24 16.69 -1.96 -17.51
C GLN A 24 16.14 -2.91 -16.44
N GLY A 25 16.88 -3.12 -15.35
CA GLY A 25 16.40 -3.92 -14.22
C GLY A 25 15.13 -3.35 -13.58
N LEU A 26 15.04 -2.02 -13.46
CA LEU A 26 13.86 -1.34 -12.91
C LEU A 26 12.66 -1.39 -13.86
N LEU A 27 12.88 -1.23 -15.17
CA LEU A 27 11.80 -1.23 -16.16
C LEU A 27 11.23 -2.63 -16.44
N ASN A 28 12.06 -3.67 -16.35
CA ASN A 28 11.69 -5.03 -16.76
C ASN A 28 11.14 -5.92 -15.63
N HIS A 29 11.09 -5.43 -14.39
CA HIS A 29 10.53 -6.19 -13.25
C HIS A 29 8.99 -6.11 -13.17
N SER A 30 8.34 -5.33 -14.05
CA SER A 30 6.89 -5.16 -14.14
C SER A 30 6.35 -5.73 -15.46
N LYS A 31 5.23 -6.48 -15.42
CA LYS A 31 4.56 -6.97 -16.65
C LYS A 31 4.04 -5.84 -17.55
N ASN A 32 3.97 -4.61 -17.05
CA ASN A 32 3.66 -3.39 -17.80
C ASN A 32 4.75 -2.34 -17.51
N PRO A 33 5.71 -2.10 -18.41
CA PRO A 33 6.76 -1.10 -18.18
C PRO A 33 6.14 0.30 -18.15
N VAL A 34 6.44 1.07 -17.10
CA VAL A 34 5.92 2.42 -16.92
C VAL A 34 6.70 3.40 -17.81
N PRO A 35 6.04 4.19 -18.68
CA PRO A 35 6.68 5.21 -19.51
C PRO A 35 7.49 6.22 -18.70
N LEU A 36 8.67 6.59 -19.22
CA LEU A 36 9.65 7.48 -18.60
C LEU A 36 9.05 8.82 -18.12
N GLU A 37 8.07 9.32 -18.87
CA GLU A 37 7.37 10.58 -18.61
C GLU A 37 6.59 10.57 -17.29
N LEU A 38 6.07 9.41 -16.86
CA LEU A 38 5.30 9.25 -15.62
C LEU A 38 6.15 9.11 -14.35
N ILE A 39 7.45 8.81 -14.49
CA ILE A 39 8.38 8.58 -13.37
C ILE A 39 9.11 9.88 -12.96
N THR A 40 8.92 10.96 -13.73
CA THR A 40 9.55 12.27 -13.47
C THR A 40 9.02 12.98 -12.21
N GLY A 41 7.90 12.51 -11.64
CA GLY A 41 7.48 12.87 -10.29
C GLY A 41 8.32 12.14 -9.26
N LYS A 42 9.36 12.79 -8.72
CA LYS A 42 10.17 12.28 -7.61
C LYS A 42 9.26 11.82 -6.46
N SER A 43 9.09 10.51 -6.34
CA SER A 43 8.42 9.92 -5.19
C SER A 43 9.47 9.82 -4.08
N ASP A 44 9.33 10.64 -3.04
CA ASP A 44 10.19 10.61 -1.84
C ASP A 44 10.34 9.19 -1.27
N ARG A 45 9.31 8.35 -1.49
CA ARG A 45 9.26 6.95 -1.10
C ARG A 45 10.18 6.04 -1.93
N ILE A 46 10.31 6.29 -3.23
CA ILE A 46 11.27 5.59 -4.10
C ILE A 46 12.69 6.02 -3.78
N GLU A 47 12.90 7.33 -3.55
CA GLU A 47 14.20 7.85 -3.15
C GLU A 47 14.63 7.30 -1.78
N SER A 48 13.72 7.26 -0.80
CA SER A 48 13.97 6.65 0.51
C SER A 48 14.26 5.14 0.42
N TYR A 49 13.56 4.42 -0.44
CA TYR A 49 13.81 2.99 -0.66
C TYR A 49 15.19 2.74 -1.29
N LEU A 50 15.56 3.52 -2.30
CA LEU A 50 16.87 3.43 -2.93
C LEU A 50 18.00 3.83 -1.97
N ARG A 51 17.79 4.83 -1.10
CA ARG A 51 18.76 5.20 -0.05
C ARG A 51 19.03 4.06 0.92
N HIS A 52 17.99 3.36 1.38
CA HIS A 52 18.15 2.22 2.29
C HIS A 52 18.77 1.00 1.59
N LYS A 53 18.50 0.82 0.28
CA LYS A 53 19.02 -0.31 -0.50
C LYS A 53 20.45 -0.11 -0.99
N LEU A 54 20.81 1.13 -1.31
CA LEU A 54 22.13 1.54 -1.84
C LEU A 54 23.03 2.15 -0.77
N GLU A 55 22.56 2.32 0.46
CA GLU A 55 23.44 2.54 1.60
C GLU A 55 24.48 1.41 1.56
N PRO A 56 25.77 1.75 1.35
CA PRO A 56 26.80 0.78 1.58
C PRO A 56 26.64 0.41 3.05
N LYS A 57 26.46 -0.88 3.35
CA LYS A 57 26.84 -1.41 4.66
C LYS A 57 28.36 -1.21 4.79
N CYS A 58 28.79 0.03 4.98
CA CYS A 58 29.98 0.34 5.72
C CYS A 58 29.67 -0.03 7.15
N ASN A 59 29.72 -1.34 7.40
CA ASN A 59 30.16 -1.81 8.69
C ASN A 59 31.50 -1.09 8.87
N VAL A 60 31.56 -0.13 9.79
CA VAL A 60 32.83 0.30 10.35
C VAL A 60 33.43 -1.00 10.86
N SER A 61 34.35 -1.55 10.08
CA SER A 61 35.11 -2.72 10.47
C SER A 61 35.72 -2.39 11.83
N PRO A 62 35.43 -3.14 12.91
CA PRO A 62 36.26 -3.00 14.10
C PRO A 62 37.66 -3.37 13.62
N ALA A 63 38.59 -2.41 13.70
CA ALA A 63 39.95 -2.48 13.21
C ALA A 63 40.47 -3.92 13.16
N LEU A 64 40.37 -4.55 11.98
CA LEU A 64 41.05 -5.81 11.74
C LEU A 64 42.55 -5.48 11.75
N PRO A 65 43.39 -6.31 12.39
CA PRO A 65 44.83 -6.11 12.35
C PRO A 65 45.24 -6.07 10.89
N ILE A 66 45.98 -5.03 10.51
CA ILE A 66 46.59 -4.92 9.19
C ILE A 66 47.54 -6.11 9.06
N ILE A 67 47.07 -7.18 8.41
CA ILE A 67 47.94 -8.26 7.98
C ILE A 67 48.70 -7.68 6.80
N HIS A 68 49.96 -7.32 7.03
CA HIS A 68 50.88 -7.03 5.96
C HIS A 68 50.97 -8.29 5.09
N VAL A 69 50.37 -8.25 3.91
CA VAL A 69 50.54 -9.31 2.91
C VAL A 69 51.97 -9.18 2.38
N VAL A 70 52.89 -9.91 3.00
CA VAL A 70 54.13 -10.32 2.33
C VAL A 70 53.69 -11.28 1.23
N ASP A 71 54.03 -10.95 -0.02
CA ASP A 71 53.89 -11.82 -1.18
C ASP A 71 54.86 -13.00 -1.05
N SER A 72 54.59 -13.89 -0.10
CA SER A 72 55.21 -15.21 -0.07
C SER A 72 54.35 -16.06 -0.98
N GLY A 73 54.76 -16.20 -2.24
CA GLY A 73 54.13 -17.04 -3.28
C GLY A 73 54.02 -18.51 -2.89
N SER A 74 53.15 -18.81 -1.93
CA SER A 74 52.76 -20.14 -1.49
C SER A 74 51.26 -20.22 -1.60
N GLN A 75 50.82 -21.02 -2.56
CA GLN A 75 49.43 -21.33 -2.83
C GLN A 75 48.85 -22.09 -1.63
N THR A 76 48.27 -21.38 -0.66
CA THR A 76 47.54 -21.97 0.45
C THR A 76 46.24 -22.56 -0.09
N ASN A 77 46.20 -23.87 -0.10
CA ASN A 77 45.05 -24.74 -0.25
C ASN A 77 43.81 -24.19 0.48
N ASP A 78 42.77 -23.96 -0.31
CA ASP A 78 41.48 -23.31 -0.04
C ASP A 78 40.52 -24.16 0.82
N THR A 79 41.04 -24.90 1.80
CA THR A 79 40.23 -25.83 2.61
C THR A 79 40.50 -25.61 4.08
N THR A 80 39.82 -24.64 4.67
CA THR A 80 39.08 -24.72 5.95
C THR A 80 38.73 -23.30 6.39
N TRP A 81 37.66 -22.74 5.84
CA TRP A 81 36.95 -21.67 6.55
C TRP A 81 36.24 -22.30 7.77
N PRO A 82 36.25 -21.67 8.96
CA PRO A 82 35.54 -22.21 10.12
C PRO A 82 34.06 -22.42 9.80
N GLU A 83 33.51 -23.60 10.07
CA GLU A 83 32.06 -23.89 9.94
C GLU A 83 31.20 -22.86 10.68
N ALA A 84 31.73 -22.24 11.74
CA ALA A 84 31.11 -21.16 12.51
C ALA A 84 30.89 -19.85 11.70
N LEU A 85 31.49 -19.68 10.53
CA LEU A 85 31.30 -18.51 9.64
C LEU A 85 30.40 -18.79 8.43
N LYS A 86 29.87 -20.02 8.30
CA LYS A 86 28.94 -20.39 7.22
C LYS A 86 27.52 -19.94 7.58
N HIS A 87 27.32 -18.63 7.64
CA HIS A 87 26.00 -18.05 7.88
C HIS A 87 25.09 -18.35 6.69
N ASP A 88 23.97 -19.04 6.93
CA ASP A 88 22.94 -19.24 5.92
C ASP A 88 22.17 -17.93 5.74
N TYR A 89 22.68 -17.09 4.84
CA TYR A 89 22.07 -15.81 4.50
C TYR A 89 20.68 -15.98 3.88
N GLU A 90 20.38 -17.13 3.29
CA GLU A 90 19.08 -17.40 2.68
C GLU A 90 18.03 -17.68 3.75
N GLU A 91 18.37 -18.48 4.76
CA GLU A 91 17.49 -18.78 5.88
C GLU A 91 17.11 -17.51 6.67
N GLU A 92 18.09 -16.68 7.01
CA GLU A 92 17.83 -15.43 7.76
C GLU A 92 17.02 -14.42 6.93
N ASN A 93 17.29 -14.29 5.63
CA ASN A 93 16.50 -13.44 4.75
C ASN A 93 15.04 -13.92 4.67
N ASN A 94 14.82 -15.22 4.50
CA ASN A 94 13.48 -15.81 4.47
C ASN A 94 12.75 -15.59 5.80
N ARG A 95 13.44 -15.75 6.93
CA ARG A 95 12.89 -15.48 8.27
C ARG A 95 12.46 -14.02 8.41
N GLN A 96 13.29 -13.09 7.99
CA GLN A 96 12.98 -11.67 8.05
C GLN A 96 11.79 -11.30 7.15
N VAL A 97 11.81 -11.77 5.90
CA VAL A 97 10.71 -11.55 4.94
C VAL A 97 9.39 -12.07 5.49
N MET A 98 9.38 -13.29 6.05
CA MET A 98 8.17 -13.87 6.63
C MET A 98 7.63 -13.07 7.83
N ASN A 99 8.50 -12.53 8.67
CA ASN A 99 8.09 -11.70 9.80
C ASN A 99 7.50 -10.37 9.35
N GLU A 100 8.13 -9.68 8.40
CA GLU A 100 7.62 -8.43 7.83
C GLU A 100 6.26 -8.65 7.14
N LEU A 101 6.12 -9.75 6.41
CA LEU A 101 4.86 -10.11 5.76
C LEU A 101 3.72 -10.35 6.77
N LYS A 102 4.02 -11.01 7.90
CA LYS A 102 3.05 -11.20 8.98
C LYS A 102 2.59 -9.87 9.57
N VAL A 103 3.53 -8.96 9.85
CA VAL A 103 3.22 -7.63 10.39
C VAL A 103 2.37 -6.83 9.40
N LEU A 104 2.72 -6.84 8.12
CA LEU A 104 1.96 -6.15 7.08
C LEU A 104 0.54 -6.70 6.96
N SER A 105 0.38 -8.03 6.96
CA SER A 105 -0.92 -8.70 6.91
C SER A 105 -1.80 -8.28 8.08
N GLN A 106 -1.24 -8.27 9.30
CA GLN A 106 -1.96 -7.85 10.50
C GLN A 106 -2.42 -6.39 10.40
N HIS A 107 -1.53 -5.47 9.99
CA HIS A 107 -1.89 -4.07 9.80
C HIS A 107 -3.00 -3.88 8.76
N LEU A 108 -2.99 -4.64 7.67
CA LEU A 108 -4.03 -4.57 6.65
C LEU A 108 -5.38 -5.03 7.20
N VAL A 109 -5.41 -6.12 7.97
CA VAL A 109 -6.62 -6.62 8.62
C VAL A 109 -7.16 -5.60 9.63
N ASP A 110 -6.28 -5.03 10.45
CA ASP A 110 -6.68 -4.04 11.46
C ASP A 110 -7.20 -2.74 10.82
N TYR A 111 -6.53 -2.27 9.77
CA TYR A 111 -6.97 -1.12 8.99
C TYR A 111 -8.34 -1.37 8.37
N ASN A 112 -8.53 -2.52 7.72
CA ASN A 112 -9.80 -2.88 7.09
C ASN A 112 -10.92 -2.98 8.12
N LYS A 113 -10.65 -3.61 9.27
CA LYS A 113 -11.62 -3.72 10.36
C LYS A 113 -12.02 -2.36 10.92
N ARG A 114 -11.06 -1.44 11.12
CA ARG A 114 -11.35 -0.09 11.63
C ARG A 114 -12.11 0.76 10.62
N THR A 115 -11.72 0.69 9.35
CA THR A 115 -12.25 1.57 8.30
C THR A 115 -13.55 1.01 7.72
N PHE A 116 -13.48 -0.16 7.07
CA PHE A 116 -14.67 -0.78 6.47
C PHE A 116 -15.66 -1.23 7.53
N GLY A 117 -15.20 -1.72 8.69
CA GLY A 117 -16.11 -2.15 9.75
C GLY A 117 -16.98 -1.02 10.29
N LYS A 118 -16.45 0.20 10.42
CA LYS A 118 -17.24 1.38 10.79
C LYS A 118 -18.19 1.77 9.67
N PHE A 119 -17.66 1.89 8.45
CA PHE A 119 -18.44 2.27 7.27
C PHE A 119 -19.66 1.35 7.02
N MET A 120 -19.47 0.04 7.12
CA MET A 120 -20.55 -0.94 6.94
C MET A 120 -21.64 -0.80 8.02
N LYS A 121 -21.24 -0.53 9.27
CA LYS A 121 -22.21 -0.30 10.37
C LYS A 121 -23.01 0.98 10.16
N ASP A 122 -22.36 2.05 9.70
CA ASP A 122 -23.01 3.33 9.45
C ASP A 122 -24.03 3.20 8.30
N ILE A 123 -23.67 2.52 7.20
CA ILE A 123 -24.61 2.20 6.10
C ILE A 123 -25.80 1.39 6.62
N GLU A 124 -25.55 0.33 7.40
CA GLU A 124 -26.61 -0.53 7.91
C GLU A 124 -27.58 0.25 8.80
N LYS A 125 -27.06 1.16 9.63
CA LYS A 125 -27.85 2.03 10.48
C LYS A 125 -28.75 2.95 9.64
N ASP A 126 -28.17 3.68 8.69
CA ASP A 126 -28.90 4.61 7.82
C ASP A 126 -30.00 3.90 7.03
N TYR A 127 -29.72 2.70 6.52
CA TYR A 127 -30.70 1.88 5.81
C TYR A 127 -31.89 1.48 6.70
N LYS A 128 -31.64 1.06 7.94
CA LYS A 128 -32.71 0.72 8.91
C LYS A 128 -33.56 1.93 9.27
N GLU A 129 -32.94 3.10 9.44
CA GLU A 129 -33.66 4.35 9.70
C GLU A 129 -34.56 4.73 8.51
N GLN A 130 -34.04 4.65 7.28
CA GLN A 130 -34.85 4.89 6.07
C GLN A 130 -36.03 3.93 5.95
N ILE A 131 -35.86 2.63 6.23
CA ILE A 131 -36.97 1.67 6.25
C ILE A 131 -38.05 2.09 7.25
N SER A 132 -37.64 2.50 8.46
CA SER A 132 -38.58 2.94 9.50
C SER A 132 -39.38 4.17 9.07
N ILE A 133 -38.72 5.16 8.47
CA ILE A 133 -39.35 6.36 7.92
C ILE A 133 -40.33 5.98 6.80
N ASN A 134 -39.90 5.16 5.85
CA ASN A 134 -40.74 4.71 4.73
C ASN A 134 -41.97 3.95 5.21
N LYS A 135 -41.84 3.12 6.24
CA LYS A 135 -42.99 2.43 6.87
C LYS A 135 -44.00 3.42 7.43
N LYS A 136 -43.55 4.47 8.12
CA LYS A 136 -44.43 5.53 8.66
C LYS A 136 -45.11 6.32 7.54
N LEU A 137 -44.37 6.67 6.49
CA LEU A 137 -44.92 7.38 5.33
C LEU A 137 -45.99 6.54 4.61
N ARG A 138 -45.77 5.23 4.48
CA ARG A 138 -46.75 4.32 3.88
C ARG A 138 -48.07 4.32 4.66
N CYS A 139 -48.03 4.21 5.98
CA CYS A 139 -49.25 4.27 6.81
C CYS A 139 -49.98 5.62 6.66
N LYS A 140 -49.25 6.74 6.63
CA LYS A 140 -49.85 8.06 6.38
C LYS A 140 -50.48 8.17 4.99
N ASN A 141 -49.82 7.63 3.96
CA ASN A 141 -50.37 7.62 2.61
C ASN A 141 -51.62 6.75 2.50
N GLU A 142 -51.69 5.64 3.24
CA GLU A 142 -52.90 4.80 3.33
C GLU A 142 -54.05 5.57 3.99
N ASP A 143 -53.79 6.27 5.10
CA ASP A 143 -54.79 7.11 5.78
C ASP A 143 -55.32 8.23 4.87
N LEU A 144 -54.43 8.97 4.19
CA LEU A 144 -54.81 10.01 3.24
C LEU A 144 -55.63 9.47 2.06
N LYS A 145 -55.30 8.27 1.56
CA LYS A 145 -56.09 7.61 0.51
C LYS A 145 -57.52 7.31 0.98
N MET A 146 -57.69 6.88 2.23
CA MET A 146 -59.01 6.60 2.80
C MET A 146 -59.84 7.89 2.93
N GLN A 147 -59.23 8.98 3.42
CA GLN A 147 -59.91 10.27 3.54
C GLN A 147 -60.33 10.83 2.18
N LEU A 148 -59.45 10.72 1.17
CA LEU A 148 -59.75 11.17 -0.18
C LEU A 148 -60.92 10.39 -0.79
N LEU A 149 -60.93 9.07 -0.64
CA LEU A 149 -62.01 8.22 -1.13
C LEU A 149 -63.36 8.59 -0.48
N GLU A 150 -63.38 8.93 0.80
CA GLU A 150 -64.59 9.34 1.50
C GLU A 150 -65.09 10.70 0.98
N ALA A 151 -64.20 11.67 0.85
CA ALA A 151 -64.53 12.99 0.28
C ALA A 151 -65.06 12.88 -1.16
N GLU A 152 -64.50 11.98 -1.98
CA GLU A 152 -65.00 11.71 -3.33
C GLU A 152 -66.43 11.15 -3.34
N LYS A 153 -66.76 10.25 -2.41
CA LYS A 153 -68.13 9.71 -2.25
C LYS A 153 -69.12 10.79 -1.81
N GLU A 154 -68.75 11.60 -0.82
CA GLU A 154 -69.59 12.71 -0.36
C GLU A 154 -69.86 13.69 -1.49
N LEU A 155 -68.82 14.08 -2.23
CA LEU A 155 -68.94 14.98 -3.37
C LEU A 155 -69.86 14.41 -4.47
N ALA A 156 -69.73 13.11 -4.77
CA ALA A 156 -70.60 12.44 -5.72
C ALA A 156 -72.07 12.45 -5.26
N SER A 157 -72.34 12.23 -3.97
CA SER A 157 -73.69 12.30 -3.40
C SER A 157 -74.27 13.72 -3.43
N MET A 158 -73.48 14.74 -3.12
CA MET A 158 -73.90 16.13 -3.21
C MET A 158 -74.26 16.52 -4.64
N LYS A 159 -73.47 16.07 -5.62
CA LYS A 159 -73.74 16.31 -7.04
C LYS A 159 -75.07 15.69 -7.48
N SER A 160 -75.35 14.43 -7.12
CA SER A 160 -76.62 13.79 -7.45
C SER A 160 -77.84 14.46 -6.81
N ASN A 161 -77.68 15.07 -5.63
CA ASN A 161 -78.76 15.80 -4.95
C ASN A 161 -79.02 17.19 -5.54
N SER A 162 -78.03 17.78 -6.22
CA SER A 162 -78.15 19.09 -6.89
C SER A 162 -78.79 18.99 -8.27
N ASP A 163 -78.75 17.83 -8.91
CA ASP A 163 -79.29 17.59 -10.25
C ASP A 163 -80.79 17.17 -10.22
N HIS A 164 -81.42 17.16 -9.04
CA HIS A 164 -82.83 16.79 -8.85
C HIS A 164 -83.72 18.00 -8.52
#